data_AF-J0S208-F1
#
_entry.id   AF-J0S208-F1
#
_cell.length_a   1.000
_cell.length_b   1.000
_cell.length_c   1.000
_cell.angle_alpha   90.00
_cell.angle_beta   90.00
_cell.angle_gamma   90.00
#
_symmetry.space_group_name_H-M   'P 1'
#
loop_
_entity.id
_entity.type
_entity.pdbx_description
1 polymer ?
#
loop_
_entity_poly.entity_id
_entity_poly.type
_entity_poly.pdbx_seq_one_letter_code
_entity_poly.pdbx_strand_id
1 'polypeptide(L)'
;MKLETSDDYIESIKKFKRKKQLHPIVESRLSVLLNKIYPDDCPVLEVSGVLGGRNDLLLYSFTGRRVLFELFFSPSQVAQDLRLLEQSSAEIKIAILLDDEINSKLSTEYFRKRPDSFPFIWLKWIMNPEFEMICLQRLRELIDEESVIVQLRPLLSSPVGEAIELHFKNQIQLIKEKIGVHSPRNFNVEDLTGYQIASLLIIQELRKMGIPAERLRSLHAWLQKAIPYGFQVAAGGFQVFLMSDLNGRHAIWSDGDFADDLIICGESQSANVVLCLNPIINKVTEALGYKKNEIEFHFFHTYHEFIDKSGSKI
;
A
#
# COMPACT_ATOMS: atom_id res chain seq x y z
N MET A 1 -0.47 25.05 -9.47
CA MET A 1 -0.80 26.39 -8.93
C MET A 1 0.40 26.84 -8.11
N LYS A 2 1.03 27.98 -8.45
CA LYS A 2 2.15 28.52 -7.64
C LYS A 2 1.54 29.36 -6.52
N LEU A 3 1.70 28.91 -5.29
CA LEU A 3 1.40 29.67 -4.08
C LEU A 3 2.75 30.18 -3.60
N GLU A 4 3.03 31.46 -3.79
CA GLU A 4 4.38 32.03 -3.67
C GLU A 4 4.65 32.62 -2.27
N THR A 5 3.63 32.80 -1.42
CA THR A 5 3.78 33.23 -0.02
C THR A 5 2.78 32.54 0.93
N SER A 6 3.06 32.58 2.24
CA SER A 6 2.17 32.05 3.30
C SER A 6 0.81 32.77 3.34
N ASP A 7 0.76 34.05 3.00
CA ASP A 7 -0.48 34.83 2.97
C ASP A 7 -1.34 34.46 1.75
N ASP A 8 -0.72 34.25 0.59
CA ASP A 8 -1.40 33.78 -0.63
C ASP A 8 -2.03 32.39 -0.44
N TYR A 9 -1.37 31.52 0.34
CA TYR A 9 -1.90 30.23 0.74
C TYR A 9 -3.20 30.37 1.54
N ILE A 10 -3.16 31.14 2.64
CA ILE A 10 -4.30 31.29 3.56
C ILE A 10 -5.51 31.88 2.81
N GLU A 11 -5.31 32.91 1.98
CA GLU A 11 -6.38 33.50 1.19
C GLU A 11 -6.98 32.51 0.19
N SER A 12 -6.13 31.73 -0.49
CA SER A 12 -6.56 30.72 -1.44
C SER A 12 -7.42 29.64 -0.78
N ILE A 13 -7.02 29.12 0.38
CA ILE A 13 -7.81 28.12 1.11
C ILE A 13 -9.14 28.69 1.58
N LYS A 14 -9.15 29.92 2.13
CA LYS A 14 -10.40 30.61 2.52
C LYS A 14 -11.33 30.77 1.31
N LYS A 15 -10.80 31.11 0.14
CA LYS A 15 -11.56 31.23 -1.11
C LYS A 15 -12.15 29.89 -1.56
N PHE A 16 -11.36 28.81 -1.57
CA PHE A 16 -11.86 27.47 -1.93
C PHE A 16 -12.94 26.97 -0.96
N LYS A 17 -12.80 27.25 0.34
CA LYS A 17 -13.80 26.90 1.34
C LYS A 17 -15.13 27.64 1.12
N ARG A 18 -15.09 28.95 0.84
CA ARG A 18 -16.30 29.74 0.49
C ARG A 18 -17.00 29.20 -0.76
N LYS A 19 -16.22 28.72 -1.73
CA LYS A 19 -16.74 28.11 -2.96
C LYS A 19 -17.14 26.64 -2.81
N LYS A 20 -16.98 26.04 -1.62
CA LYS A 20 -17.19 24.59 -1.37
C LYS A 20 -16.36 23.68 -2.30
N GLN A 21 -15.17 24.15 -2.71
CA GLN A 21 -14.27 23.45 -3.64
C GLN A 21 -13.06 22.84 -2.93
N LEU A 22 -12.94 23.01 -1.61
CA LEU A 22 -11.73 22.62 -0.90
C LEU A 22 -11.49 21.10 -0.93
N HIS A 23 -12.50 20.28 -0.64
CA HIS A 23 -12.39 18.81 -0.67
C HIS A 23 -11.86 18.28 -2.01
N PRO A 24 -12.52 18.53 -3.16
CA PRO A 24 -12.08 17.95 -4.44
C PRO A 24 -10.70 18.44 -4.88
N ILE A 25 -10.34 19.69 -4.52
CA ILE A 25 -9.00 20.23 -4.82
C ILE A 25 -7.92 19.49 -4.01
N VAL A 26 -8.19 19.24 -2.73
CA VAL A 26 -7.25 18.59 -1.83
C VAL A 26 -7.11 17.12 -2.16
N GLU A 27 -8.23 16.43 -2.42
CA GLU A 27 -8.27 15.05 -2.92
C GLU A 27 -7.46 14.88 -4.20
N SER A 28 -7.67 15.74 -5.19
CA SER A 28 -6.91 15.72 -6.45
C SER A 28 -5.42 15.95 -6.20
N ARG A 29 -5.08 16.94 -5.36
CA ARG A 29 -3.68 17.24 -5.04
C ARG A 29 -3.02 16.09 -4.28
N LEU A 30 -3.70 15.53 -3.28
CA LEU A 30 -3.22 14.40 -2.50
C LEU A 30 -3.03 13.17 -3.39
N SER A 31 -3.96 12.89 -4.30
CA SER A 31 -3.81 11.81 -5.30
C SER A 31 -2.55 11.98 -6.15
N VAL A 32 -2.24 13.21 -6.59
CA VAL A 32 -0.99 13.49 -7.33
C VAL A 32 0.24 13.21 -6.46
N LEU A 33 0.21 13.57 -5.17
CA LEU A 33 1.32 13.30 -4.25
C LEU A 33 1.47 11.81 -3.97
N LEU A 34 0.35 11.10 -3.75
CA LEU A 34 0.32 9.66 -3.55
C LEU A 34 0.84 8.94 -4.79
N ASN A 35 0.43 9.32 -6.00
CA ASN A 35 0.96 8.74 -7.25
C ASN A 35 2.46 8.97 -7.45
N LYS A 36 3.06 10.01 -6.83
CA LYS A 36 4.53 10.17 -6.85
C LYS A 36 5.27 9.15 -5.98
N ILE A 37 4.64 8.68 -4.90
CA ILE A 37 5.27 7.77 -3.94
C ILE A 37 4.81 6.32 -4.11
N TYR A 38 3.58 6.12 -4.60
CA TYR A 38 2.94 4.84 -4.90
C TYR A 38 2.23 4.90 -6.28
N PRO A 39 2.97 4.99 -7.40
CA PRO A 39 2.36 5.19 -8.72
C PRO A 39 1.45 4.07 -9.24
N ASP A 40 1.43 2.91 -8.58
CA ASP A 40 0.60 1.77 -9.00
C ASP A 40 -0.41 1.40 -7.89
N ASP A 41 -0.46 2.18 -6.80
CA ASP A 41 -1.59 2.15 -5.88
C ASP A 41 -2.69 3.06 -6.46
N CYS A 42 -3.95 2.72 -6.22
CA CYS A 42 -5.08 3.44 -6.78
C CYS A 42 -5.69 4.38 -5.72
N PRO A 43 -5.47 5.70 -5.79
CA PRO A 43 -6.24 6.66 -5.00
C PRO A 43 -7.65 6.78 -5.59
N VAL A 44 -8.65 6.38 -4.82
CA VAL A 44 -10.07 6.49 -5.18
C VAL A 44 -10.71 7.58 -4.32
N LEU A 45 -11.38 8.51 -4.98
CA LEU A 45 -12.06 9.66 -4.35
C LEU A 45 -13.52 9.32 -4.06
N GLU A 46 -14.05 9.86 -2.97
CA GLU A 46 -15.47 9.81 -2.62
C GLU A 46 -16.11 8.41 -2.68
N VAL A 47 -15.45 7.40 -2.11
CA VAL A 47 -15.95 6.02 -2.16
C VAL A 47 -17.24 5.90 -1.33
N SER A 48 -18.36 5.65 -2.01
CA SER A 48 -19.67 5.39 -1.40
C SER A 48 -19.96 3.89 -1.31
N GLY A 49 -20.61 3.44 -0.23
CA GLY A 49 -21.09 2.06 -0.11
C GLY A 49 -20.15 1.09 0.63
N VAL A 50 -19.10 1.60 1.27
CA VAL A 50 -18.23 0.82 2.17
C VAL A 50 -18.80 0.86 3.59
N LEU A 51 -18.61 -0.21 4.39
CA LEU A 51 -18.94 -0.22 5.83
C LEU A 51 -18.29 1.00 6.52
N GLY A 52 -19.12 1.95 6.95
CA GLY A 52 -18.66 3.21 7.56
C GLY A 52 -19.06 4.49 6.81
N GLY A 53 -19.69 4.42 5.63
CA GLY A 53 -20.25 5.60 4.95
C GLY A 53 -19.50 6.05 3.71
N ARG A 54 -19.48 7.37 3.44
CA ARG A 54 -18.71 7.99 2.36
C ARG A 54 -17.32 8.34 2.91
N ASN A 55 -16.29 7.76 2.31
CA ASN A 55 -14.89 8.04 2.62
C ASN A 55 -14.34 9.09 1.65
N ASP A 56 -13.57 10.05 2.14
CA ASP A 56 -13.07 11.15 1.30
C ASP A 56 -12.03 10.68 0.29
N LEU A 57 -10.97 9.99 0.73
CA LEU A 57 -10.00 9.37 -0.16
C LEU A 57 -9.50 8.04 0.42
N LEU A 58 -9.57 6.99 -0.40
CA LEU A 58 -8.98 5.69 -0.10
C LEU A 58 -7.82 5.43 -1.07
N LEU A 59 -6.65 5.13 -0.53
CA LEU A 59 -5.55 4.58 -1.32
C LEU A 59 -5.61 3.05 -1.20
N TYR A 60 -5.84 2.40 -2.32
CA TYR A 60 -5.78 0.94 -2.44
C TYR A 60 -4.39 0.55 -2.89
N SER A 61 -3.68 -0.19 -2.05
CA SER A 61 -2.43 -0.79 -2.45
C SER A 61 -2.67 -2.08 -3.22
N PHE A 62 -1.81 -2.35 -4.20
CA PHE A 62 -1.73 -3.62 -4.90
C PHE A 62 -1.58 -4.85 -3.98
N THR A 63 -1.16 -4.64 -2.73
CA THR A 63 -1.04 -5.67 -1.69
C THR A 63 -2.37 -5.98 -0.97
N GLY A 64 -3.48 -5.34 -1.36
CA GLY A 64 -4.78 -5.43 -0.68
C GLY A 64 -4.94 -4.47 0.51
N ARG A 65 -3.85 -3.81 0.93
CA ARG A 65 -3.84 -2.84 2.02
C ARG A 65 -4.61 -1.57 1.65
N ARG A 66 -5.38 -1.03 2.59
CA ARG A 66 -6.19 0.17 2.42
C ARG A 66 -5.72 1.27 3.38
N VAL A 67 -5.52 2.47 2.84
CA VAL A 67 -5.23 3.67 3.61
C VAL A 67 -6.37 4.65 3.42
N LEU A 68 -7.09 4.95 4.50
CA LEU A 68 -8.15 5.94 4.50
C LEU A 68 -7.60 7.31 4.91
N PHE A 69 -7.88 8.31 4.08
CA PHE A 69 -7.66 9.72 4.37
C PHE A 69 -9.00 10.42 4.56
N GLU A 70 -9.16 11.08 5.70
CA GLU A 70 -10.38 11.82 6.05
C GLU A 70 -10.08 13.31 6.21
N LEU A 71 -10.88 14.18 5.57
CA LEU A 71 -10.64 15.63 5.51
C LEU A 71 -11.45 16.37 6.58
N PHE A 72 -10.76 16.84 7.62
CA PHE A 72 -11.38 17.64 8.67
C PHE A 72 -11.30 19.12 8.31
N PHE A 73 -12.37 19.69 7.74
CA PHE A 73 -12.42 21.12 7.39
C PHE A 73 -13.45 21.94 8.16
N SER A 74 -14.30 21.33 8.99
CA SER A 74 -15.29 22.03 9.84
C SER A 74 -15.33 21.52 11.28
N PRO A 75 -15.20 22.39 12.30
CA PRO A 75 -15.28 21.98 13.71
C PRO A 75 -16.58 21.24 14.07
N SER A 76 -17.69 21.58 13.41
CA SER A 76 -19.00 20.97 13.69
C SER A 76 -19.09 19.52 13.21
N GLN A 77 -18.27 19.11 12.24
CA GLN A 77 -18.30 17.76 11.65
C GLN A 77 -17.30 16.80 12.31
N VAL A 78 -16.28 17.34 13.01
CA VAL A 78 -15.21 16.58 13.65
C VAL A 78 -15.70 15.33 14.41
N ALA A 79 -16.75 15.46 15.22
CA ALA A 79 -17.26 14.34 16.01
C ALA A 79 -17.88 13.22 15.15
N GLN A 80 -18.53 13.60 14.05
CA GLN A 80 -19.11 12.64 13.12
C GLN A 80 -18.01 11.96 12.30
N ASP A 81 -17.12 12.75 11.71
CA ASP A 81 -16.05 12.25 10.82
C ASP A 81 -15.07 11.35 11.60
N LEU A 82 -14.73 11.69 12.85
CA LEU A 82 -13.95 10.81 13.74
C LEU A 82 -14.63 9.45 13.95
N ARG A 83 -15.95 9.43 14.13
CA ARG A 83 -16.71 8.20 14.33
C ARG A 83 -16.74 7.34 13.06
N LEU A 84 -16.86 7.96 11.89
CA LEU A 84 -16.81 7.25 10.60
C LEU A 84 -15.42 6.65 10.37
N LEU A 85 -14.37 7.44 10.66
CA LEU A 85 -12.98 7.00 10.58
C LEU A 85 -12.70 5.82 11.53
N GLU A 86 -13.26 5.82 12.73
CA GLU A 86 -13.20 4.69 13.67
C GLU A 86 -13.85 3.41 13.13
N GLN A 87 -15.02 3.54 12.51
CA GLN A 87 -15.80 2.42 12.00
C GLN A 87 -15.23 1.82 10.70
N SER A 88 -14.41 2.56 9.97
CA SER A 88 -13.75 2.07 8.75
C SER A 88 -12.90 0.82 9.03
N SER A 89 -12.92 -0.13 8.10
CA SER A 89 -12.07 -1.34 8.14
C SER A 89 -10.67 -1.13 7.56
N ALA A 90 -10.33 0.09 7.12
CA ALA A 90 -9.00 0.38 6.57
C ALA A 90 -7.90 0.15 7.63
N GLU A 91 -6.80 -0.46 7.21
CA GLU A 91 -5.66 -0.80 8.06
C GLU A 91 -4.96 0.46 8.58
N ILE A 92 -4.86 1.48 7.73
CA ILE A 92 -4.29 2.77 8.11
C ILE A 92 -5.35 3.86 7.95
N LYS A 93 -5.43 4.75 8.94
CA LYS A 93 -6.38 5.85 9.01
C LYS A 93 -5.61 7.13 9.28
N ILE A 94 -5.67 8.09 8.36
CA ILE A 94 -4.91 9.33 8.42
C ILE A 94 -5.87 10.51 8.32
N ALA A 95 -5.81 11.43 9.26
CA ALA A 95 -6.59 12.67 9.23
C ALA A 95 -5.85 13.77 8.47
N ILE A 96 -6.55 14.52 7.63
CA ILE A 96 -6.05 15.75 7.01
C ILE A 96 -6.70 16.94 7.71
N LEU A 97 -5.90 17.73 8.42
CA LEU A 97 -6.40 18.83 9.24
C LEU A 97 -6.20 20.18 8.54
N LEU A 98 -7.23 21.02 8.56
CA LEU A 98 -7.08 22.44 8.24
C LEU A 98 -6.07 23.10 9.18
N ASP A 99 -5.19 23.94 8.64
CA ASP A 99 -4.14 24.57 9.45
C ASP A 99 -4.72 25.50 10.52
N ASP A 100 -4.00 25.56 11.65
CA ASP A 100 -4.38 26.34 12.82
C ASP A 100 -4.51 27.84 12.50
N GLU A 101 -3.60 28.35 11.67
CA GLU A 101 -3.64 29.73 11.15
C GLU A 101 -4.90 30.08 10.33
N ILE A 102 -5.60 29.06 9.81
CA ILE A 102 -6.86 29.25 9.06
C ILE A 102 -8.06 29.13 9.99
N ASN A 103 -8.06 28.13 10.88
CA ASN A 103 -9.13 27.94 11.86
C ASN A 103 -8.69 27.08 13.06
N SER A 104 -8.15 27.72 14.09
CA SER A 104 -7.68 27.06 15.31
C SER A 104 -8.77 26.35 16.13
N LYS A 105 -10.06 26.65 15.90
CA LYS A 105 -11.15 25.91 16.56
C LYS A 105 -11.23 24.46 16.09
N LEU A 106 -10.79 24.16 14.87
CA LEU A 106 -10.86 22.81 14.31
C LEU A 106 -9.85 21.89 15.00
N SER A 107 -8.57 22.27 15.00
CA SER A 107 -7.49 21.53 15.66
C SER A 107 -7.81 21.30 17.13
N THR A 108 -8.26 22.35 17.83
CA THR A 108 -8.70 22.27 19.23
C THR A 108 -9.79 21.23 19.42
N GLU A 109 -10.85 21.25 18.59
CA GLU A 109 -11.94 20.29 18.73
C GLU A 109 -11.51 18.86 18.38
N TYR A 110 -10.67 18.68 17.37
CA TYR A 110 -10.12 17.39 16.96
C TYR A 110 -9.30 16.74 18.10
N PHE A 111 -8.32 17.45 18.66
CA PHE A 111 -7.47 16.93 19.73
C PHE A 111 -8.22 16.79 21.07
N ARG A 112 -9.22 17.66 21.33
CA ARG A 112 -10.04 17.56 22.55
C ARG A 112 -10.95 16.34 22.53
N LYS A 113 -11.56 16.04 21.38
CA LYS A 113 -12.49 14.91 21.23
C LYS A 113 -11.77 13.57 21.26
N ARG A 114 -10.52 13.53 20.82
CA ARG A 114 -9.69 12.33 20.86
C ARG A 114 -8.24 12.67 21.22
N PRO A 115 -7.84 12.52 22.48
CA PRO A 115 -6.45 12.74 22.91
C PRO A 115 -5.47 11.80 22.21
N ASP A 116 -5.86 10.54 22.00
CA ASP A 116 -5.12 9.55 21.19
C ASP A 116 -5.55 9.60 19.72
N SER A 117 -5.45 10.80 19.13
CA SER A 117 -5.94 11.06 17.78
C SER A 117 -5.26 10.19 16.72
N PHE A 118 -5.97 9.90 15.63
CA PHE A 118 -5.36 9.28 14.46
C PHE A 118 -4.15 10.09 13.96
N PRO A 119 -3.14 9.43 13.36
CA PRO A 119 -2.07 10.14 12.68
C PRO A 119 -2.63 11.18 11.71
N PHE A 120 -2.00 12.34 11.62
CA PHE A 120 -2.51 13.43 10.82
C PHE A 120 -1.45 14.13 9.99
N ILE A 121 -1.93 14.84 8.97
CA ILE A 121 -1.15 15.71 8.09
C ILE A 121 -1.83 17.08 8.03
N TRP A 122 -1.03 18.14 8.13
CA TRP A 122 -1.51 19.51 7.94
C TRP A 122 -1.79 19.80 6.48
N LEU A 123 -2.89 20.52 6.21
CA LEU A 123 -3.31 20.86 4.85
C LEU A 123 -2.21 21.61 4.07
N LYS A 124 -1.47 22.51 4.73
CA LYS A 124 -0.39 23.25 4.06
C LYS A 124 0.70 22.35 3.50
N TRP A 125 0.95 21.18 4.10
CA TRP A 125 1.95 20.25 3.59
C TRP A 125 1.52 19.66 2.23
N ILE A 126 0.23 19.43 2.04
CA ILE A 126 -0.33 18.90 0.78
C ILE A 126 -0.40 20.00 -0.29
N MET A 127 -0.85 21.18 0.13
CA MET A 127 -1.28 22.23 -0.79
C MET A 127 -0.18 23.22 -1.18
N ASN A 128 0.79 23.49 -0.30
CA ASN A 128 1.88 24.41 -0.59
C ASN A 128 3.11 23.63 -1.15
N PRO A 129 3.57 23.94 -2.38
CA PRO A 129 4.73 23.29 -2.99
C PRO A 129 6.01 23.32 -2.15
N GLU A 130 6.23 24.35 -1.32
CA GLU A 130 7.42 24.46 -0.45
C GLU A 130 7.51 23.31 0.56
N PHE A 131 6.37 22.75 0.95
CA PHE A 131 6.28 21.64 1.90
C PHE A 131 6.11 20.29 1.21
N GLU A 132 6.17 20.22 -0.12
CA GLU A 132 5.90 18.98 -0.87
C GLU A 132 6.80 17.84 -0.40
N MET A 133 8.12 18.07 -0.28
CA MET A 133 9.06 17.05 0.17
C MET A 133 8.77 16.54 1.58
N ILE A 134 8.41 17.45 2.48
CA ILE A 134 8.02 17.11 3.86
C ILE A 134 6.75 16.26 3.84
N CYS A 135 5.78 16.62 3.01
CA CYS A 135 4.54 15.87 2.84
C CYS A 135 4.80 14.46 2.30
N LEU A 136 5.59 14.33 1.23
CA LEU A 136 5.92 13.02 0.65
C LEU A 136 6.63 12.11 1.65
N GLN A 137 7.58 12.66 2.42
CA GLN A 137 8.26 11.91 3.47
C GLN A 137 7.27 11.50 4.57
N ARG A 138 6.42 12.43 5.02
CA ARG A 138 5.43 12.13 6.07
C ARG A 138 4.44 11.07 5.62
N LEU A 139 3.95 11.13 4.39
CA LEU A 139 3.07 10.11 3.82
C LEU A 139 3.76 8.74 3.83
N ARG A 140 5.03 8.65 3.42
CA ARG A 140 5.80 7.40 3.49
C ARG A 140 5.89 6.86 4.92
N GLU A 141 6.16 7.72 5.90
CA GLU A 141 6.23 7.29 7.31
C GLU A 141 4.91 6.83 7.90
N LEU A 142 3.81 7.48 7.50
CA LEU A 142 2.48 7.13 8.02
C LEU A 142 1.91 5.88 7.35
N ILE A 143 2.31 5.62 6.10
CA ILE A 143 1.77 4.52 5.30
C ILE A 143 2.64 3.28 5.41
N ASP A 144 3.96 3.41 5.50
CA ASP A 144 4.88 2.28 5.55
C ASP A 144 5.40 2.08 6.99
N GLU A 145 4.84 1.09 7.70
CA GLU A 145 5.28 0.72 9.06
C GLU A 145 6.68 0.09 9.04
N GLU A 146 7.10 -0.50 7.92
CA GLU A 146 8.46 -1.02 7.72
C GLU A 146 9.42 0.03 7.16
N SER A 147 8.97 1.28 7.01
CA SER A 147 9.82 2.39 6.60
C SER A 147 11.04 2.44 7.50
N VAL A 148 12.21 2.32 6.89
CA VAL A 148 13.52 2.43 7.56
C VAL A 148 13.56 3.71 8.41
N ILE A 149 12.91 4.79 7.98
CA ILE A 149 12.86 6.06 8.72
C ILE A 149 12.09 5.92 10.04
N VAL A 150 10.97 5.18 10.04
CA VAL A 150 10.15 4.94 11.24
C VAL A 150 10.92 4.08 12.25
N GLN A 151 11.66 3.08 11.78
CA GLN A 151 12.50 2.22 12.64
C GLN A 151 13.75 2.96 13.15
N LEU A 152 14.33 3.85 12.34
CA LEU A 152 15.52 4.62 12.70
C LEU A 152 15.22 5.79 13.64
N ARG A 153 14.04 6.40 13.57
CA ARG A 153 13.73 7.61 14.35
C ARG A 153 13.87 7.41 15.87
N PRO A 154 13.35 6.34 16.50
CA PRO A 154 13.57 6.09 17.93
C PRO A 154 15.05 5.86 18.26
N LEU A 155 15.80 5.21 17.35
CA LEU A 155 17.22 4.90 17.53
C LEU A 155 18.09 6.16 17.43
N LEU A 156 17.79 7.05 16.48
CA LEU A 156 18.47 8.33 16.26
C LEU A 156 18.13 9.37 17.33
N SER A 157 16.91 9.34 17.88
CA SER A 157 16.52 10.19 19.01
C SER A 157 17.04 9.68 20.36
N SER A 158 17.71 8.53 20.40
CA SER A 158 18.32 7.98 21.61
C SER A 158 19.69 8.62 21.89
N PRO A 159 20.24 8.51 23.11
CA PRO A 159 21.59 8.98 23.43
C PRO A 159 22.71 8.37 22.57
N VAL A 160 22.44 7.26 21.87
CA VAL A 160 23.39 6.57 20.98
C VAL A 160 23.22 7.02 19.52
N GLY A 161 22.26 7.91 19.24
CA GLY A 161 21.86 8.32 17.91
C GLY A 161 22.99 8.88 17.05
N GLU A 162 23.86 9.73 17.62
CA GLU A 162 25.02 10.28 16.88
C GLU A 162 26.01 9.19 16.44
N ALA A 163 26.25 8.19 17.30
CA ALA A 163 27.13 7.07 16.97
C ALA A 163 26.52 6.18 15.89
N ILE A 164 25.19 5.97 15.94
CA ILE A 164 24.44 5.23 14.93
C ILE A 164 24.45 5.97 13.59
N GLU A 165 24.24 7.29 13.59
CA GLU A 165 24.28 8.11 12.38
C GLU A 165 25.65 8.08 11.71
N LEU A 166 26.72 8.23 12.51
CA LEU A 166 28.10 8.15 12.03
C LEU A 166 28.41 6.75 11.48
N HIS A 167 27.93 5.69 12.14
CA HIS A 167 28.07 4.33 11.65
C HIS A 167 27.36 4.12 10.31
N PHE A 168 26.12 4.59 10.16
CA PHE A 168 25.38 4.47 8.90
C PHE A 168 26.01 5.29 7.77
N LYS A 169 26.50 6.50 8.03
CA LYS A 169 27.23 7.29 7.04
C LYS A 169 28.45 6.53 6.51
N ASN A 170 29.21 5.90 7.40
CA ASN A 170 30.37 5.10 7.02
C ASN A 170 29.97 3.82 6.25
N GLN A 171 28.92 3.12 6.67
CA GLN A 171 28.42 1.93 5.96
C GLN A 171 27.87 2.27 4.56
N ILE A 172 27.11 3.35 4.41
CA ILE A 172 26.60 3.79 3.12
C ILE A 172 27.74 4.16 2.18
N GLN A 173 28.80 4.80 2.69
CA GLN A 173 30.00 5.08 1.92
C GLN A 173 30.71 3.79 1.45
N LEU A 174 30.87 2.82 2.34
CA LEU A 174 31.43 1.50 2.03
C LEU A 174 30.56 0.70 1.05
N ILE A 175 29.23 0.81 1.15
CA ILE A 175 28.28 0.17 0.23
C ILE A 175 28.36 0.80 -1.16
N LYS A 176 28.43 2.14 -1.24
CA LYS A 176 28.66 2.85 -2.51
C LYS A 176 29.96 2.41 -3.18
N GLU A 177 30.99 2.10 -2.39
CA GLU A 177 32.27 1.57 -2.87
C GLU A 177 32.17 0.07 -3.26
N LYS A 178 31.31 -0.72 -2.58
CA LYS A 178 31.13 -2.17 -2.83
C LYS A 178 30.12 -2.54 -3.91
N ILE A 179 29.25 -1.62 -4.36
CA ILE A 179 28.28 -1.88 -5.44
C ILE A 179 28.98 -2.17 -6.80
N GLY A 180 30.30 -2.04 -6.87
CA GLY A 180 31.14 -2.75 -7.85
C GLY A 180 31.15 -4.28 -7.62
N VAL A 181 30.05 -4.96 -8.01
CA VAL A 181 29.86 -6.39 -8.35
C VAL A 181 30.57 -7.45 -7.51
N HIS A 182 29.83 -8.40 -6.91
CA HIS A 182 30.22 -9.83 -6.85
C HIS A 182 29.02 -10.79 -6.71
N SER A 183 29.14 -11.95 -7.35
CA SER A 183 28.14 -13.04 -7.49
C SER A 183 27.81 -13.77 -6.18
N PRO A 184 26.62 -14.40 -6.05
CA PRO A 184 26.24 -15.16 -4.86
C PRO A 184 26.88 -16.56 -4.82
N ARG A 185 27.10 -17.02 -3.59
CA ARG A 185 27.66 -18.32 -3.19
C ARG A 185 26.80 -19.51 -3.62
N ASN A 186 27.45 -20.65 -3.85
CA ASN A 186 26.83 -21.95 -4.11
C ASN A 186 26.07 -22.46 -2.88
N PHE A 187 24.79 -22.80 -3.05
CA PHE A 187 23.99 -23.55 -2.08
C PHE A 187 23.81 -24.99 -2.57
N ASN A 188 23.93 -25.97 -1.67
CA ASN A 188 23.57 -27.36 -1.96
C ASN A 188 22.04 -27.53 -1.90
N VAL A 189 21.51 -28.33 -2.84
CA VAL A 189 20.06 -28.51 -3.06
C VAL A 189 19.37 -29.27 -1.92
N GLU A 190 20.14 -30.01 -1.11
CA GLU A 190 19.64 -30.91 -0.06
C GLU A 190 19.19 -30.18 1.22
N ASP A 191 19.52 -28.89 1.38
CA ASP A 191 19.17 -28.08 2.56
C ASP A 191 17.94 -27.16 2.34
N LEU A 192 17.25 -27.29 1.20
CA LEU A 192 16.18 -26.36 0.82
C LEU A 192 14.83 -26.75 1.43
N THR A 193 14.18 -25.78 2.08
CA THR A 193 12.78 -25.89 2.52
C THR A 193 11.81 -25.99 1.34
N GLY A 194 10.61 -26.54 1.55
CA GLY A 194 9.57 -26.59 0.51
C GLY A 194 9.27 -25.22 -0.11
N TYR A 195 9.28 -24.15 0.70
CA TYR A 195 9.09 -22.78 0.24
C TYR A 195 10.23 -22.29 -0.67
N GLN A 196 11.47 -22.64 -0.34
CA GLN A 196 12.63 -22.33 -1.18
C GLN A 196 12.56 -23.08 -2.52
N ILE A 197 12.17 -24.36 -2.49
CA ILE A 197 11.95 -25.17 -3.70
C ILE A 197 10.85 -24.55 -4.56
N ALA A 198 9.71 -24.17 -3.97
CA ALA A 198 8.61 -23.51 -4.67
C ALA A 198 9.04 -22.19 -5.32
N SER A 199 9.80 -21.37 -4.59
CA SER A 199 10.34 -20.10 -5.11
C SER A 199 11.26 -20.33 -6.31
N LEU A 200 12.14 -21.32 -6.26
CA LEU A 200 13.02 -21.67 -7.37
C LEU A 200 12.25 -22.21 -8.58
N LEU A 201 11.22 -23.03 -8.36
CA LEU A 201 10.36 -23.53 -9.43
C LEU A 201 9.60 -22.39 -10.12
N ILE A 202 9.08 -21.41 -9.37
CA ILE A 202 8.44 -20.21 -9.92
C ILE A 202 9.43 -19.43 -10.80
N ILE A 203 10.64 -19.16 -10.31
CA ILE A 203 11.68 -18.47 -11.08
C ILE A 203 12.04 -19.28 -12.35
N GLN A 204 12.12 -20.60 -12.24
CA GLN A 204 12.41 -21.47 -13.39
C GLN A 204 11.31 -21.40 -14.46
N GLU A 205 10.04 -21.41 -14.07
CA GLU A 205 8.92 -21.26 -15.02
C GLU A 205 8.96 -19.91 -15.73
N LEU A 206 9.21 -18.82 -15.00
CA LEU A 206 9.34 -17.49 -15.60
C LEU A 206 10.53 -17.36 -16.55
N ARG A 207 11.64 -18.05 -16.26
CA ARG A 207 12.78 -18.14 -17.19
C ARG A 207 12.42 -18.90 -18.46
N LYS A 208 11.63 -19.98 -18.38
CA LYS A 208 11.14 -20.71 -19.55
C LYS A 208 10.23 -19.84 -20.44
N MET A 209 9.55 -18.86 -19.85
CA MET A 209 8.76 -17.85 -20.57
C MET A 209 9.63 -16.76 -21.23
N GLY A 210 10.96 -16.84 -21.16
CA GLY A 210 11.88 -15.90 -21.81
C GLY A 210 12.24 -14.68 -20.98
N ILE A 211 11.88 -14.63 -19.70
CA ILE A 211 12.22 -13.50 -18.83
C ILE A 211 13.70 -13.58 -18.39
N PRO A 212 14.51 -12.51 -18.60
CA PRO A 212 15.91 -12.50 -18.21
C PRO A 212 16.11 -12.67 -16.70
N ALA A 213 17.19 -13.36 -16.31
CA ALA A 213 17.49 -13.67 -14.91
C ALA A 213 17.71 -12.40 -14.07
N GLU A 214 18.21 -11.32 -14.66
CA GLU A 214 18.43 -10.03 -13.99
C GLU A 214 17.11 -9.42 -13.49
N ARG A 215 16.04 -9.49 -14.31
CA ARG A 215 14.71 -8.97 -13.95
C ARG A 215 14.01 -9.81 -12.87
N LEU A 216 14.45 -11.05 -12.70
CA LEU A 216 13.87 -11.98 -11.73
C LEU A 216 14.54 -11.92 -10.35
N ARG A 217 15.63 -11.16 -10.17
CA ARG A 217 16.35 -11.09 -8.89
C ARG A 217 15.49 -10.52 -7.76
N SER A 218 14.80 -9.41 -8.02
CA SER A 218 13.90 -8.79 -7.04
C SER A 218 12.76 -9.74 -6.66
N LEU A 219 12.16 -10.36 -7.68
CA LEU A 219 11.07 -11.31 -7.49
C LEU A 219 11.52 -12.52 -6.68
N HIS A 220 12.71 -13.07 -6.97
CA HIS A 220 13.24 -14.19 -6.22
C HIS A 220 13.45 -13.84 -4.75
N ALA A 221 14.07 -12.69 -4.44
CA ALA A 221 14.27 -12.24 -3.07
C ALA A 221 12.94 -12.03 -2.32
N TRP A 222 11.92 -11.51 -3.01
CA TRP A 222 10.59 -11.32 -2.46
C TRP A 222 9.85 -12.64 -2.22
N LEU A 223 9.90 -13.58 -3.18
CA LEU A 223 9.26 -14.90 -3.09
C LEU A 223 9.73 -15.69 -1.87
N GLN A 224 11.00 -15.56 -1.48
CA GLN A 224 11.54 -16.20 -0.28
C GLN A 224 10.76 -15.83 1.00
N LYS A 225 10.13 -14.66 1.04
CA LYS A 225 9.30 -14.19 2.15
C LYS A 225 7.81 -14.42 1.91
N ALA A 226 7.34 -14.21 0.68
CA ALA A 226 5.92 -14.18 0.35
C ALA A 226 5.31 -15.55 0.06
N ILE A 227 6.10 -16.53 -0.42
CA ILE A 227 5.55 -17.82 -0.82
C ILE A 227 4.84 -18.61 0.31
N PRO A 228 5.22 -18.53 1.60
CA PRO A 228 4.46 -19.19 2.67
C PRO A 228 3.00 -18.73 2.73
N TYR A 229 2.72 -17.46 2.43
CA TYR A 229 1.35 -16.94 2.34
C TYR A 229 0.58 -17.61 1.19
N GLY A 230 1.21 -17.80 0.02
CA GLY A 230 0.59 -18.54 -1.09
C GLY A 230 0.22 -19.98 -0.73
N PHE A 231 1.06 -20.66 0.07
CA PHE A 231 0.71 -21.98 0.61
C PHE A 231 -0.49 -21.94 1.55
N GLN A 232 -0.59 -20.92 2.42
CA GLN A 232 -1.73 -20.75 3.32
C GLN A 232 -3.04 -20.53 2.55
N VAL A 233 -3.01 -19.66 1.54
CA VAL A 233 -4.19 -19.37 0.69
C VAL A 233 -4.61 -20.62 -0.09
N ALA A 234 -3.65 -21.35 -0.69
CA ALA A 234 -3.94 -22.59 -1.41
C ALA A 234 -4.48 -23.70 -0.48
N ALA A 235 -3.98 -23.80 0.74
CA ALA A 235 -4.49 -24.74 1.75
C ALA A 235 -5.90 -24.39 2.23
N GLY A 236 -6.30 -23.11 2.13
CA GLY A 236 -7.66 -22.65 2.36
C GLY A 236 -8.63 -22.97 1.22
N GLY A 237 -8.19 -23.68 0.18
CA GLY A 237 -9.05 -24.11 -0.94
C GLY A 237 -9.21 -23.08 -2.06
N PHE A 238 -8.43 -21.99 -2.05
CA PHE A 238 -8.50 -20.93 -3.07
C PHE A 238 -7.54 -21.16 -4.23
N GLN A 239 -7.85 -20.55 -5.38
CA GLN A 239 -6.85 -20.40 -6.45
C GLN A 239 -5.89 -19.29 -6.09
N VAL A 240 -4.62 -19.47 -6.43
CA VAL A 240 -3.52 -18.59 -6.05
C VAL A 240 -2.75 -18.19 -7.30
N PHE A 241 -2.55 -16.89 -7.46
CA PHE A 241 -1.85 -16.30 -8.60
C PHE A 241 -0.69 -15.45 -8.12
N LEU A 242 0.47 -15.61 -8.74
CA LEU A 242 1.54 -14.63 -8.68
C LEU A 242 1.25 -13.57 -9.73
N MET A 243 1.20 -12.32 -9.28
CA MET A 243 1.17 -11.15 -10.15
C MET A 243 2.45 -10.34 -9.97
N SER A 244 3.09 -9.98 -11.09
CA SER A 244 4.37 -9.28 -11.06
C SER A 244 4.58 -8.41 -12.29
N ASP A 245 5.06 -7.18 -12.07
CA ASP A 245 5.52 -6.28 -13.14
C ASP A 245 7.01 -6.50 -13.51
N LEU A 246 7.69 -7.39 -12.78
CA LEU A 246 9.12 -7.69 -12.88
C LEU A 246 10.06 -6.49 -12.59
N ASN A 247 9.52 -5.39 -12.06
CA ASN A 247 10.25 -4.17 -11.70
C ASN A 247 10.25 -3.89 -10.19
N GLY A 248 9.95 -4.92 -9.40
CA GLY A 248 10.01 -4.89 -7.94
C GLY A 248 8.63 -4.91 -7.26
N ARG A 249 7.54 -4.98 -8.02
CA ARG A 249 6.19 -5.11 -7.47
C ARG A 249 5.65 -6.50 -7.76
N HIS A 250 5.32 -7.20 -6.68
CA HIS A 250 4.98 -8.60 -6.69
C HIS A 250 3.85 -8.81 -5.68
N ALA A 251 2.85 -9.60 -6.04
CA ALA A 251 1.78 -10.00 -5.13
C ALA A 251 1.38 -11.46 -5.37
N ILE A 252 0.85 -12.07 -4.31
CA ILE A 252 0.15 -13.33 -4.39
C ILE A 252 -1.32 -13.01 -4.13
N TRP A 253 -2.17 -13.30 -5.10
CA TRP A 253 -3.61 -13.04 -5.03
C TRP A 253 -4.38 -14.34 -4.97
N SER A 254 -5.52 -14.33 -4.27
CA SER A 254 -6.55 -15.34 -4.45
C SER A 254 -7.44 -15.04 -5.66
N ASP A 255 -8.25 -16.00 -6.11
CA ASP A 255 -9.33 -15.73 -7.07
C ASP A 255 -10.38 -14.75 -6.56
N GLY A 256 -10.58 -14.64 -5.24
CA GLY A 256 -11.42 -13.61 -4.64
C GLY A 256 -10.83 -12.22 -4.77
N ASP A 257 -9.54 -12.06 -4.44
CA ASP A 257 -8.84 -10.77 -4.57
C ASP A 257 -8.81 -10.31 -6.04
N PHE A 258 -8.58 -11.23 -6.97
CA PHE A 258 -8.54 -10.95 -8.40
C PHE A 258 -9.91 -10.51 -8.96
N ALA A 259 -11.01 -11.06 -8.45
CA ALA A 259 -12.36 -10.67 -8.87
C ALA A 259 -12.74 -9.27 -8.38
N ASP A 260 -12.44 -8.94 -7.13
CA ASP A 260 -12.65 -7.60 -6.58
C ASP A 260 -11.84 -6.57 -7.38
N ASP A 261 -10.58 -6.89 -7.72
CA ASP A 261 -9.72 -5.98 -8.48
C ASP A 261 -10.16 -5.80 -9.94
N LEU A 262 -10.63 -6.86 -10.61
CA LEU A 262 -11.18 -6.75 -11.98
C LEU A 262 -12.45 -5.89 -12.04
N ILE A 263 -13.28 -5.92 -11.00
CA ILE A 263 -14.52 -5.13 -10.93
C ILE A 263 -14.21 -3.65 -10.67
N ILE A 264 -13.16 -3.36 -9.91
CA ILE A 264 -12.81 -2.01 -9.46
C ILE A 264 -11.84 -1.33 -10.44
N CYS A 265 -10.84 -2.05 -10.95
CA CYS A 265 -9.75 -1.55 -11.76
C CYS A 265 -9.99 -1.85 -13.25
N GLY A 266 -10.99 -1.19 -13.84
CA GLY A 266 -11.18 -1.21 -15.29
C GLY A 266 -9.92 -0.73 -16.03
N GLU A 267 -9.36 -1.62 -16.86
CA GLU A 267 -8.23 -1.42 -17.79
C GLU A 267 -6.91 -0.90 -17.18
N SER A 268 -6.16 -1.79 -16.50
CA SER A 268 -4.72 -1.59 -16.31
C SER A 268 -3.96 -1.84 -17.63
N GLN A 269 -3.20 -0.84 -18.09
CA GLN A 269 -2.43 -0.88 -19.35
C GLN A 269 -1.03 -1.52 -19.21
N SER A 270 -0.62 -1.92 -17.99
CA SER A 270 0.71 -2.51 -17.77
C SER A 270 0.68 -4.04 -17.93
N ALA A 271 1.68 -4.57 -18.64
CA ALA A 271 1.84 -6.01 -18.85
C ALA A 271 2.29 -6.68 -17.55
N ASN A 272 1.32 -7.26 -16.83
CA ASN A 272 1.58 -8.04 -15.63
C ASN A 272 1.79 -9.51 -15.99
N VAL A 273 2.82 -10.12 -15.41
CA VAL A 273 2.95 -11.58 -15.42
C VAL A 273 1.96 -12.13 -14.41
N VAL A 274 1.01 -12.93 -14.89
CA VAL A 274 0.08 -13.70 -14.06
C VAL A 274 0.46 -15.17 -14.17
N LEU A 275 0.88 -15.77 -13.06
CA LEU A 275 1.26 -17.18 -12.99
C LEU A 275 0.43 -17.89 -11.91
N CYS A 276 -0.36 -18.89 -12.30
CA CYS A 276 -1.07 -19.73 -11.33
C CYS A 276 -0.06 -20.53 -10.49
N LEU A 277 -0.13 -20.39 -9.17
CA LEU A 277 0.79 -21.02 -8.22
C LEU A 277 0.32 -22.40 -7.75
N ASN A 278 -0.98 -22.72 -7.80
CA ASN A 278 -1.51 -24.00 -7.31
C ASN A 278 -0.79 -25.24 -7.89
N PRO A 279 -0.43 -25.31 -9.19
CA PRO A 279 0.30 -26.47 -9.72
C PRO A 279 1.69 -26.61 -9.09
N ILE A 280 2.40 -25.50 -8.87
CA ILE A 280 3.74 -25.51 -8.27
C ILE A 280 3.65 -25.85 -6.78
N ILE A 281 2.72 -25.23 -6.06
CA ILE A 281 2.46 -25.48 -4.64
C ILE A 281 2.09 -26.95 -4.42
N ASN A 282 1.13 -27.48 -5.18
CA ASN A 282 0.70 -28.87 -5.05
C ASN A 282 1.83 -29.86 -5.38
N LYS A 283 2.64 -29.58 -6.40
CA LYS A 283 3.81 -30.41 -6.73
C LYS A 283 4.80 -30.48 -5.56
N VAL A 284 5.04 -29.36 -4.86
CA VAL A 284 5.92 -29.32 -3.70
C VAL A 284 5.27 -30.03 -2.50
N THR A 285 4.00 -29.78 -2.23
CA THR A 285 3.22 -30.41 -1.15
C THR A 285 3.20 -31.93 -1.27
N GLU A 286 2.96 -32.46 -2.48
CA GLU A 286 3.00 -33.89 -2.78
C GLU A 286 4.40 -34.48 -2.61
N ALA A 287 5.44 -33.77 -3.06
CA ALA A 287 6.83 -34.19 -2.90
C ALA A 287 7.28 -34.27 -1.42
N LEU A 288 6.60 -33.52 -0.54
CA LEU A 288 6.80 -33.56 0.91
C LEU A 288 5.92 -34.60 1.62
N GLY A 289 5.12 -35.38 0.88
CA GLY A 289 4.28 -36.46 1.41
C GLY A 289 2.89 -36.03 1.89
N TYR A 290 2.48 -34.79 1.62
CA TYR A 290 1.14 -34.30 1.97
C TYR A 290 0.15 -34.53 0.81
N LYS A 291 -1.16 -34.52 1.14
CA LYS A 291 -2.21 -34.59 0.12
C LYS A 291 -2.24 -33.30 -0.69
N LYS A 292 -2.62 -33.43 -1.96
CA LYS A 292 -2.89 -32.31 -2.85
C LYS A 292 -3.98 -31.41 -2.26
N ASN A 293 -3.79 -30.09 -2.32
CA ASN A 293 -4.85 -29.15 -1.99
C ASN A 293 -5.86 -29.11 -3.15
N GLU A 294 -7.09 -29.52 -2.87
CA GLU A 294 -8.21 -29.34 -3.79
C GLU A 294 -8.68 -27.89 -3.75
N ILE A 295 -9.13 -27.39 -4.91
CA ILE A 295 -9.72 -26.07 -4.99
C ILE A 295 -11.18 -26.24 -4.58
N GLU A 296 -11.56 -25.63 -3.47
CA GLU A 296 -12.92 -25.71 -2.90
C GLU A 296 -13.74 -24.47 -3.28
N PHE A 297 -13.07 -23.35 -3.52
CA PHE A 297 -13.70 -22.08 -3.87
C PHE A 297 -13.36 -21.72 -5.31
N HIS A 298 -14.41 -21.56 -6.13
CA HIS A 298 -14.32 -21.00 -7.48
C HIS A 298 -15.20 -19.75 -7.52
N PHE A 299 -14.59 -18.56 -7.53
CA PHE A 299 -15.33 -17.31 -7.46
C PHE A 299 -16.35 -17.10 -8.62
N PHE A 300 -16.16 -17.78 -9.76
CA PHE A 300 -17.13 -17.80 -10.87
C PHE A 300 -18.49 -18.39 -10.48
N HIS A 301 -18.58 -19.28 -9.49
CA HIS A 301 -19.85 -19.87 -9.05
C HIS A 301 -20.57 -18.97 -8.04
N THR A 302 -19.86 -18.37 -7.10
CA THR A 302 -20.45 -17.50 -6.07
C THR A 302 -20.94 -16.16 -6.62
N TYR A 303 -20.31 -15.60 -7.64
CA TYR A 303 -20.76 -14.32 -8.22
C TYR A 303 -22.06 -14.45 -9.04
N HIS A 304 -22.23 -15.51 -9.83
CA HIS A 304 -23.49 -15.79 -10.52
C HIS A 304 -24.63 -16.07 -9.53
N GLU A 305 -24.36 -16.83 -8.47
CA GLU A 305 -25.33 -17.03 -7.38
C GLU A 305 -25.66 -15.72 -6.64
N PHE A 306 -24.71 -14.80 -6.53
CA PHE A 306 -24.91 -13.49 -5.91
C PHE A 306 -25.74 -12.57 -6.82
N ILE A 307 -25.49 -12.54 -8.14
CA ILE A 307 -26.30 -11.81 -9.13
C ILE A 307 -27.73 -12.35 -9.16
N ASP A 308 -27.89 -13.68 -9.21
CA ASP A 308 -29.22 -14.32 -9.27
C ASP A 308 -30.02 -14.08 -7.98
N LYS A 309 -29.36 -13.98 -6.81
CA LYS A 309 -30.02 -13.65 -5.53
C LYS A 309 -30.28 -12.15 -5.33
N SER A 310 -29.48 -11.28 -5.94
CA SER A 310 -29.58 -9.82 -5.77
C SER A 310 -30.48 -9.14 -6.81
N GLY A 311 -31.05 -9.90 -7.76
CA GLY A 311 -32.06 -9.41 -8.72
C GLY A 311 -31.58 -8.28 -9.64
N SER A 312 -30.28 -7.99 -9.64
CA SER A 312 -29.71 -6.89 -10.40
C SER A 312 -29.29 -7.42 -11.76
N LYS A 313 -30.15 -7.21 -12.76
CA LYS A 313 -29.75 -7.34 -14.17
C LYS A 313 -28.81 -6.19 -14.51
N ILE A 314 -27.61 -6.52 -15.00
CA ILE A 314 -26.76 -5.59 -15.76
C ILE A 314 -27.42 -5.33 -17.12
#